data_AF-A0A6A3B1U1-F1
#
_entry.id   AF-A0A6A3B1U1-F1
#
_cell.length_a   1.000
_cell.length_b   1.000
_cell.length_c   1.000
_cell.angle_alpha   90.00
_cell.angle_beta   90.00
_cell.angle_gamma   90.00
#
_symmetry.space_group_name_H-M   'P 1'
#
loop_
_entity.id
_entity.type
_entity.pdbx_description
1 polymer ?
#
loop_
_entity_poly.entity_id
_entity_poly.type
_entity_poly.pdbx_seq_one_letter_code
_entity_poly.pdbx_strand_id
1 'polypeptide(L)'
;MPFTPGMEAVGEVIAVGPGLTCRKVGDIVAYAGDPMDLPSDKVVLVPRSVDPIIPTSIMRKAITAQFLVRRCFKLLVGLDLYYASGRTHLVPLSSEPSQLKRRWLKQRKMDEKKYTFQGSLACLKPRGYMVSFGQSSGTPDLIQLSALAAKSLFLIRPSMMHYTSTQDELLETAGEV
;
A
#
# COMPACT_ATOMS: atom_id res chain seq x y z
N MET A 1 -23.54 9.00 12.30
CA MET A 1 -23.49 9.76 11.03
C MET A 1 -23.54 8.77 9.88
N PRO A 2 -24.15 9.11 8.73
CA PRO A 2 -24.12 8.25 7.54
C PRO A 2 -22.68 8.16 6.99
N PHE A 3 -22.28 6.97 6.53
CA PHE A 3 -20.98 6.68 5.95
C PHE A 3 -21.17 5.81 4.71
N THR A 4 -20.56 6.19 3.59
CA THR A 4 -20.58 5.42 2.35
C THR A 4 -19.30 4.57 2.27
N PRO A 5 -19.40 3.23 2.37
CA PRO A 5 -18.23 2.36 2.25
C PRO A 5 -17.76 2.26 0.79
N GLY A 6 -16.47 1.97 0.61
CA GLY A 6 -15.85 1.77 -0.70
C GLY A 6 -14.78 2.82 -0.99
N MET A 7 -13.63 2.37 -1.46
CA MET A 7 -12.46 3.24 -1.73
C MET A 7 -11.84 2.96 -3.10
N GLU A 8 -12.51 2.16 -3.93
CA GLU A 8 -12.04 1.70 -5.22
C GLU A 8 -13.24 1.22 -6.02
N ALA A 9 -13.35 1.67 -7.28
CA ALA A 9 -14.32 1.12 -8.22
C ALA A 9 -13.92 1.44 -9.67
N VAL A 10 -14.61 0.78 -10.58
CA VAL A 10 -14.58 1.04 -12.02
C VAL A 10 -16.00 1.34 -12.47
N GLY A 11 -16.16 2.32 -13.35
CA GLY A 11 -17.46 2.72 -13.87
C GLY A 11 -17.36 3.38 -15.23
N GLU A 12 -18.52 3.55 -15.85
CA GLU A 12 -18.66 4.31 -17.08
C GLU A 12 -19.07 5.75 -16.77
N VAL A 13 -18.48 6.70 -17.47
CA VAL A 13 -18.87 8.11 -17.40
C VAL A 13 -20.22 8.28 -18.09
N ILE A 14 -21.28 8.58 -17.33
CA ILE A 14 -22.62 8.82 -17.87
C ILE A 14 -22.94 10.31 -18.09
N ALA A 15 -22.18 11.21 -17.47
CA ALA A 15 -22.35 12.65 -17.59
C ALA A 15 -21.02 13.37 -17.32
N VAL A 16 -20.84 14.54 -17.93
CA VAL A 16 -19.63 15.36 -17.79
C VAL A 16 -20.04 16.81 -17.53
N GLY A 17 -19.39 17.45 -16.55
CA GLY A 17 -19.63 18.85 -16.21
C GLY A 17 -19.09 19.83 -17.27
N PRO A 18 -19.64 21.06 -17.36
CA PRO A 18 -19.17 22.08 -18.30
C PRO A 18 -17.67 22.38 -18.09
N GLY A 19 -16.90 22.43 -19.19
CA GLY A 19 -15.47 22.79 -19.16
C GLY A 19 -14.51 21.62 -18.90
N LEU A 20 -15.01 20.41 -18.63
CA LEU A 20 -14.16 19.23 -18.52
C LEU A 20 -13.80 18.70 -19.91
N THR A 21 -12.52 18.76 -20.26
CA THR A 21 -12.02 18.34 -21.59
C THR A 21 -11.35 16.96 -21.58
N CYS A 22 -10.95 16.48 -20.41
CA CYS A 22 -10.15 15.26 -20.28
C CYS A 22 -10.97 13.96 -20.21
N ARG A 23 -12.30 14.04 -20.10
CA ARG A 23 -13.22 12.88 -20.01
C ARG A 23 -14.46 13.10 -20.88
N LYS A 24 -14.99 12.02 -21.44
CA LYS A 24 -16.23 12.02 -22.21
C LYS A 24 -17.20 10.95 -21.72
N VAL A 25 -18.47 11.15 -22.02
CA VAL A 25 -19.50 10.13 -21.83
C VAL A 25 -19.10 8.85 -22.58
N GLY A 26 -19.22 7.70 -21.91
CA GLY A 26 -18.80 6.40 -22.41
C GLY A 26 -17.33 6.04 -22.17
N ASP A 27 -16.55 6.89 -21.50
CA ASP A 27 -15.24 6.49 -21.00
C ASP A 27 -15.39 5.51 -19.83
N ILE A 28 -14.57 4.45 -19.83
CA ILE A 28 -14.42 3.57 -18.67
C ILE A 28 -13.32 4.16 -17.79
N VAL A 29 -13.65 4.42 -16.53
CA VAL A 29 -12.77 5.04 -15.55
C VAL A 29 -12.66 4.21 -14.29
N ALA A 30 -11.47 4.21 -13.70
CA ALA A 30 -11.18 3.60 -12.42
C ALA A 30 -10.76 4.68 -11.42
N TYR A 31 -11.09 4.50 -10.14
CA TYR A 31 -10.58 5.35 -9.07
C TYR A 31 -10.14 4.53 -7.86
N ALA A 32 -9.25 5.13 -7.07
CA ALA A 32 -8.83 4.63 -5.77
C ALA A 32 -8.83 5.80 -4.77
N GLY A 33 -9.96 6.02 -4.09
CA GLY A 33 -10.22 7.21 -3.27
C GLY A 33 -11.64 7.24 -2.71
N ASP A 34 -11.97 8.28 -1.95
CA ASP A 34 -13.32 8.51 -1.43
C ASP A 34 -14.27 8.92 -2.58
N PRO A 35 -15.38 8.21 -2.81
CA PRO A 35 -16.31 8.55 -3.88
C PRO A 35 -17.02 9.90 -3.69
N MET A 36 -17.08 10.43 -2.47
CA MET A 36 -17.75 11.71 -2.17
C MET A 36 -16.83 12.92 -2.42
N ASP A 37 -15.52 12.70 -2.50
CA ASP A 37 -14.50 13.72 -2.75
C ASP A 37 -13.56 13.26 -3.87
N LEU A 38 -14.13 13.00 -5.04
CA LEU A 38 -13.40 12.55 -6.22
C LEU A 38 -13.36 13.63 -7.32
N PRO A 39 -12.31 14.46 -7.33
CA PRO A 39 -12.02 15.35 -8.44
C PRO A 39 -11.91 14.60 -9.76
N SER A 40 -12.31 15.23 -10.87
CA SER A 40 -12.29 14.63 -12.21
C SER A 40 -10.88 14.25 -12.71
N ASP A 41 -9.85 14.82 -12.11
CA ASP A 41 -8.44 14.51 -12.36
C ASP A 41 -7.91 13.32 -11.53
N LYS A 42 -8.71 12.80 -10.58
CA LYS A 42 -8.40 11.63 -9.74
C LYS A 42 -8.96 10.32 -10.24
N VAL A 43 -9.46 10.30 -11.47
CA VAL A 43 -9.89 9.09 -12.18
C VAL A 43 -8.88 8.72 -13.27
N VAL A 44 -8.62 7.44 -13.45
CA VAL A 44 -7.74 6.89 -14.49
C VAL A 44 -8.60 6.28 -15.59
N LEU A 45 -8.25 6.54 -16.86
CA LEU A 45 -8.91 5.87 -17.98
C LEU A 45 -8.49 4.40 -18.02
N VAL A 46 -9.48 3.52 -18.13
CA VAL A 46 -9.25 2.10 -18.37
C VAL A 46 -9.29 1.86 -19.88
N PRO A 47 -8.20 1.40 -20.50
CA PRO A 47 -8.21 1.02 -21.90
C PRO A 47 -9.27 -0.05 -22.16
N ARG A 48 -9.99 0.05 -23.29
CA ARG A 48 -11.04 -0.94 -23.64
C ARG A 48 -10.52 -2.38 -23.79
N SER A 49 -9.21 -2.56 -23.94
CA SER A 49 -8.55 -3.85 -23.98
C SER A 49 -8.38 -4.51 -22.60
N VAL A 50 -8.61 -3.78 -21.51
CA VAL A 50 -8.49 -4.28 -20.14
C VAL A 50 -9.88 -4.65 -19.63
N ASP A 51 -10.06 -5.91 -19.22
CA ASP A 51 -11.29 -6.34 -18.56
C ASP A 51 -11.52 -5.50 -17.28
N PRO A 52 -12.67 -4.81 -17.13
CA PRO A 52 -12.98 -3.97 -15.97
C PRO A 52 -12.83 -4.68 -14.61
N ILE A 53 -12.91 -6.02 -14.56
CA ILE A 53 -12.71 -6.77 -13.32
C ILE A 53 -11.29 -6.61 -12.75
N ILE A 54 -10.30 -6.40 -13.62
CA ILE A 54 -8.89 -6.26 -13.27
C ILE A 54 -8.69 -4.96 -12.46
N PRO A 55 -8.93 -3.75 -13.00
CA PRO A 55 -8.77 -2.52 -12.25
C PRO A 55 -9.68 -2.44 -11.02
N THR A 56 -10.86 -3.06 -11.03
CA THR A 56 -11.73 -3.12 -9.84
C THR A 56 -11.11 -3.91 -8.68
N SER A 57 -10.31 -4.93 -8.99
CA SER A 57 -9.80 -5.88 -7.99
C SER A 57 -8.41 -5.52 -7.47
N ILE A 58 -7.62 -4.78 -8.27
CA ILE A 58 -6.20 -4.57 -8.03
C ILE A 58 -5.76 -3.12 -7.94
N MET A 59 -6.49 -2.14 -8.45
CA MET A 59 -6.02 -0.74 -8.57
C MET A 59 -5.43 -0.22 -7.26
N ARG A 60 -6.17 -0.30 -6.14
CA ARG A 60 -5.68 0.23 -4.86
C ARG A 60 -4.49 -0.57 -4.34
N LYS A 61 -4.49 -1.90 -4.54
CA LYS A 61 -3.40 -2.79 -4.12
C LYS A 61 -2.13 -2.56 -4.94
N ALA A 62 -2.28 -2.35 -6.23
CA ALA A 62 -1.21 -2.17 -7.19
C ALA A 62 -0.54 -0.80 -7.02
N ILE A 63 -1.33 0.28 -6.90
CA ILE A 63 -0.82 1.60 -6.50
C ILE A 63 -0.06 1.50 -5.17
N THR A 64 -0.62 0.78 -4.19
CA THR A 64 0.03 0.59 -2.90
C THR A 64 1.36 -0.15 -3.02
N ALA A 65 1.40 -1.25 -3.77
CA ALA A 65 2.62 -2.00 -4.01
C ALA A 65 3.66 -1.15 -4.75
N GLN A 66 3.24 -0.42 -5.78
CA GLN A 66 4.11 0.44 -6.59
C GLN A 66 4.79 1.48 -5.70
N PHE A 67 4.05 2.29 -4.93
CA PHE A 67 4.70 3.37 -4.18
C PHE A 67 5.58 2.81 -3.05
N LEU A 68 5.20 1.69 -2.43
CA LEU A 68 6.01 1.04 -1.40
C LEU A 68 7.36 0.56 -1.97
N VAL A 69 7.33 -0.03 -3.17
CA VAL A 69 8.50 -0.66 -3.80
C VAL A 69 9.37 0.34 -4.57
N ARG A 70 8.78 1.39 -5.15
CA ARG A 70 9.49 2.34 -6.03
C ARG A 70 9.82 3.65 -5.34
N ARG A 71 8.97 4.13 -4.43
CA ARG A 71 9.05 5.48 -3.85
C ARG A 71 9.46 5.48 -2.38
N CYS A 72 8.90 4.61 -1.55
CA CYS A 72 9.31 4.47 -0.14
C CYS A 72 10.69 3.84 0.00
N PHE A 73 11.00 2.88 -0.87
CA PHE A 73 12.33 2.37 -1.05
C PHE A 73 12.70 2.59 -2.50
N LYS A 74 13.71 3.41 -2.80
CA LYS A 74 14.50 3.10 -3.99
C LYS A 74 15.18 1.78 -3.64
N LEU A 75 14.62 0.66 -4.08
CA LEU A 75 15.17 -0.67 -3.77
C LEU A 75 16.66 -0.64 -4.12
N LEU A 76 17.50 -0.52 -3.09
CA LEU A 76 18.89 -0.87 -3.22
C LEU A 76 18.85 -2.37 -3.50
N VAL A 77 19.30 -2.76 -4.69
CA VAL A 77 19.39 -4.16 -5.10
C VAL A 77 20.07 -4.94 -3.96
N GLY A 78 19.39 -5.98 -3.44
CA GLY A 78 19.86 -6.77 -2.29
C GLY A 78 19.11 -6.57 -0.97
N LEU A 79 17.93 -5.93 -0.96
CA LEU A 79 17.02 -5.95 0.21
C LEU A 79 16.00 -7.10 0.14
N ASP A 80 15.94 -7.91 1.19
CA ASP A 80 14.86 -8.91 1.37
C ASP A 80 13.57 -8.22 1.86
N LEU A 81 12.39 -8.69 1.44
CA LEU A 81 11.09 -8.15 1.85
C LEU A 81 10.28 -9.19 2.62
N TYR A 82 9.79 -8.84 3.81
CA TYR A 82 8.84 -9.66 4.56
C TYR A 82 7.43 -9.08 4.49
N TYR A 83 6.44 -9.89 4.12
CA TYR A 83 5.02 -9.52 4.17
C TYR A 83 4.30 -10.42 5.17
N ALA A 84 3.79 -9.84 6.26
CA ALA A 84 2.88 -10.56 7.14
C ALA A 84 1.50 -10.57 6.48
N SER A 85 0.97 -11.75 6.15
CA SER A 85 -0.33 -11.89 5.47
C SER A 85 -1.44 -11.14 6.22
N GLY A 86 -1.89 -10.03 5.66
CA GLY A 86 -2.93 -9.19 6.24
C GLY A 86 -2.45 -8.25 7.35
N ARG A 87 -1.15 -8.03 7.55
CA ARG A 87 -0.59 -7.09 8.54
C ARG A 87 0.59 -6.30 7.97
N THR A 88 0.58 -5.02 8.25
CA THR A 88 1.10 -3.96 7.38
C THR A 88 2.57 -3.64 7.62
N HIS A 89 3.44 -4.65 7.62
CA HIS A 89 4.86 -4.46 7.94
C HIS A 89 5.77 -5.07 6.89
N LEU A 90 6.59 -4.24 6.25
CA LEU A 90 7.74 -4.67 5.45
C LEU A 90 9.01 -4.52 6.30
N VAL A 91 9.79 -5.61 6.38
CA VAL A 91 11.03 -5.73 7.18
C VAL A 91 12.15 -6.21 6.25
N PRO A 92 13.31 -5.53 6.18
CA PRO A 92 14.49 -6.04 5.52
C PRO A 92 15.15 -7.14 6.36
N LEU A 93 14.99 -8.38 5.89
CA LEU A 93 15.77 -9.51 6.39
C LEU A 93 17.14 -9.55 5.70
N SER A 94 18.04 -10.28 6.33
CA SER A 94 19.34 -10.65 5.79
C SER A 94 19.68 -11.97 6.44
N SER A 95 19.29 -13.08 5.80
CA SER A 95 19.84 -14.41 6.05
C SER A 95 19.33 -15.40 5.00
N GLU A 96 20.18 -16.38 4.66
CA GLU A 96 19.96 -17.49 3.72
C GLU A 96 18.51 -18.06 3.74
N PRO A 97 17.85 -18.25 2.57
CA PRO A 97 16.44 -18.67 2.47
C PRO A 97 16.08 -19.96 3.22
N SER A 98 17.06 -20.87 3.39
CA SER A 98 16.92 -22.18 4.02
C SER A 98 16.67 -22.10 5.54
N GLN A 99 17.23 -21.09 6.20
CA GLN A 99 17.04 -20.86 7.64
C GLN A 99 15.69 -20.19 7.92
N LEU A 100 15.21 -19.39 6.97
CA LEU A 100 13.97 -18.64 7.07
C LEU A 100 12.75 -19.57 7.18
N LYS A 101 12.65 -20.60 6.32
CA LYS A 101 11.53 -21.56 6.33
C LYS A 101 11.42 -22.31 7.66
N ARG A 102 12.57 -22.69 8.26
CA ARG A 102 12.63 -23.36 9.57
C ARG A 102 12.25 -22.44 10.73
N ARG A 103 12.74 -21.20 10.71
CA ARG A 103 12.39 -20.18 11.72
C ARG A 103 10.91 -19.79 11.62
N TRP A 104 10.39 -19.63 10.40
CA TRP A 104 8.98 -19.40 10.09
C TRP A 104 8.05 -20.50 10.59
N LEU A 105 8.37 -21.77 10.32
CA LEU A 105 7.56 -22.91 10.77
C LEU A 105 7.57 -23.05 12.30
N LYS A 106 8.67 -22.67 12.96
CA LYS A 106 8.75 -22.57 14.42
C LYS A 106 7.92 -21.40 14.98
N GLN A 107 7.94 -20.24 14.32
CA GLN A 107 7.21 -19.04 14.75
C GLN A 107 5.69 -19.15 14.47
N ARG A 108 5.26 -19.81 13.39
CA ARG A 108 3.82 -20.08 13.09
C ARG A 108 3.13 -20.89 14.18
N LYS A 109 3.87 -21.76 14.89
CA LYS A 109 3.34 -22.49 16.05
C LYS A 109 3.27 -21.66 17.33
N MET A 110 3.89 -20.48 17.37
CA MET A 110 4.02 -19.66 18.58
C MET A 110 3.00 -18.52 18.68
N ASP A 111 2.50 -17.95 17.58
CA ASP A 111 1.74 -16.69 17.68
C ASP A 111 0.53 -16.60 16.76
N GLU A 112 -0.55 -17.30 17.13
CA GLU A 112 -1.92 -16.85 16.81
C GLU A 112 -2.29 -15.60 17.66
N LYS A 113 -1.48 -15.26 18.68
CA LYS A 113 -1.76 -14.21 19.66
C LYS A 113 -0.93 -12.91 19.56
N LYS A 114 0.19 -12.80 18.82
CA LYS A 114 1.02 -11.57 18.83
C LYS A 114 1.83 -11.30 17.54
N TYR A 115 1.18 -10.93 16.43
CA TYR A 115 1.88 -10.08 15.44
C TYR A 115 1.69 -8.62 15.85
N THR A 116 2.49 -8.17 16.81
CA THR A 116 2.44 -6.81 17.34
C THR A 116 3.50 -5.93 16.68
N PHE A 117 3.31 -4.61 16.73
CA PHE A 117 4.29 -3.63 16.27
C PHE A 117 5.70 -3.90 16.86
N GLN A 118 5.76 -4.27 18.14
CA GLN A 118 7.01 -4.62 18.84
C GLN A 118 7.65 -5.91 18.32
N GLY A 119 6.84 -6.92 17.99
CA GLY A 119 7.37 -8.14 17.35
C GLY A 119 8.06 -7.83 16.02
N SER A 120 7.48 -6.91 15.24
CA SER A 120 8.07 -6.46 13.97
C SER A 120 9.39 -5.72 14.18
N LEU A 121 9.49 -4.84 15.19
CA LEU A 121 10.76 -4.19 15.56
C LEU A 121 11.83 -5.18 16.03
N ALA A 122 11.45 -6.22 16.77
CA ALA A 122 12.37 -7.23 17.25
C ALA A 122 13.01 -8.04 16.11
N CYS A 123 12.29 -8.25 15.01
CA CYS A 123 12.78 -8.96 13.82
C CYS A 123 13.78 -8.14 12.97
N LEU A 124 13.88 -6.83 13.18
CA LEU A 124 14.80 -5.99 12.41
C LEU A 124 16.25 -6.19 12.84
N LYS A 125 17.15 -6.13 11.85
CA LYS A 125 18.59 -5.98 12.07
C LYS A 125 18.93 -4.58 12.58
N PRO A 126 20.11 -4.37 13.20
CA PRO A 126 20.66 -3.03 13.40
C PRO A 126 20.61 -2.22 12.09
N ARG A 127 20.14 -0.97 12.18
CA ARG A 127 19.90 -0.04 11.06
C ARG A 127 18.86 -0.55 10.05
N GLY A 128 17.94 -1.40 10.49
CA GLY A 128 16.81 -1.89 9.68
C GLY A 128 15.68 -0.87 9.54
N TYR A 129 14.84 -1.08 8.52
CA TYR A 129 13.68 -0.23 8.20
C TYR A 129 12.38 -0.97 8.48
N MET A 130 11.45 -0.32 9.15
CA MET A 130 10.07 -0.78 9.29
C MET A 130 9.16 0.11 8.47
N VAL A 131 8.38 -0.48 7.57
CA VAL A 131 7.29 0.26 6.89
C VAL A 131 5.96 -0.17 7.44
N SER A 132 5.24 0.76 8.04
CA SER A 132 3.90 0.57 8.55
C SER A 132 2.91 1.30 7.64
N PHE A 133 2.14 0.60 6.80
CA PHE A 133 1.28 1.27 5.78
C PHE A 133 -0.23 1.07 6.00
N GLY A 134 -0.67 0.49 7.12
CA GLY A 134 -2.09 0.27 7.44
C GLY A 134 -2.31 -0.37 8.81
N GLN A 135 -3.57 -0.64 9.16
CA GLN A 135 -4.00 -0.95 10.54
C GLN A 135 -5.02 -2.10 10.60
N SER A 136 -4.87 -3.11 9.74
CA SER A 136 -5.77 -4.27 9.70
C SER A 136 -5.84 -5.05 11.01
N SER A 137 -4.80 -4.96 11.85
CA SER A 137 -4.74 -5.55 13.19
C SER A 137 -5.28 -4.64 14.30
N GLY A 138 -5.92 -3.52 13.94
CA GLY A 138 -6.33 -2.47 14.86
C GLY A 138 -5.30 -1.36 15.00
N THR A 139 -5.66 -0.35 15.79
CA THR A 139 -4.82 0.80 16.08
C THR A 139 -3.58 0.36 16.85
N PRO A 140 -2.36 0.63 16.34
CA PRO A 140 -1.15 0.37 17.10
C PRO A 140 -1.14 1.18 18.40
N ASP A 141 -0.67 0.57 19.49
CA ASP A 141 -0.40 1.27 20.74
C ASP A 141 0.61 2.41 20.53
N LEU A 142 0.68 3.33 21.50
CA LEU A 142 1.66 4.41 21.50
C LEU A 142 3.08 3.83 21.36
N ILE A 143 3.77 4.27 20.31
CA ILE A 143 5.12 3.84 19.99
C ILE A 143 6.09 4.67 20.82
N GLN A 144 6.84 4.02 21.71
CA GLN A 144 7.97 4.68 22.35
C GLN A 144 9.14 4.78 21.36
N LEU A 145 9.47 6.00 20.93
CA LEU A 145 10.57 6.25 19.98
C LEU A 145 11.93 5.74 20.48
N SER A 146 12.12 5.70 21.80
CA SER A 146 13.30 5.11 22.45
C SER A 146 13.52 3.64 22.05
N ALA A 147 12.46 2.89 21.72
CA ALA A 147 12.57 1.51 21.26
C ALA A 147 13.32 1.38 19.92
N LEU A 148 13.33 2.44 19.09
CA LEU A 148 14.09 2.46 17.84
C LEU A 148 15.60 2.58 18.08
N ALA A 149 16.00 3.23 19.18
CA ALA A 149 17.41 3.50 19.51
C ALA A 149 18.21 2.21 19.78
N ALA A 150 17.56 1.15 20.28
CA ALA A 150 18.19 -0.13 20.59
C ALA A 150 18.93 -0.76 19.41
N LYS A 151 18.52 -0.44 18.18
CA LYS A 151 19.10 -0.96 16.94
C LYS A 151 19.29 0.12 15.88
N SER A 152 19.20 1.41 16.24
CA SER A 152 19.23 2.54 15.28
C SER A 152 18.24 2.35 14.12
N LEU A 153 17.00 1.97 14.43
CA LEU A 153 15.98 1.59 13.46
C LEU A 153 15.33 2.81 12.79
N PHE A 154 14.88 2.61 11.57
CA PHE A 154 14.09 3.58 10.82
C PHE A 154 12.63 3.11 10.76
N LEU A 155 11.69 4.00 11.00
CA LEU A 155 10.26 3.73 10.91
C LEU A 155 9.64 4.70 9.90
N ILE A 156 8.88 4.17 8.93
CA ILE A 156 8.18 4.98 7.94
C ILE A 156 6.70 4.57 7.98
N ARG A 157 5.81 5.57 7.98
CA ARG A 157 4.36 5.38 7.91
C ARG A 157 3.79 6.07 6.67
N PRO A 158 3.92 5.47 5.47
CA PRO A 158 3.45 6.12 4.26
C PRO A 158 1.91 6.04 4.16
N SER A 159 1.35 6.99 3.41
CA SER A 159 -0.05 7.03 3.02
C SER A 159 -0.13 7.13 1.50
N MET A 160 -0.94 6.28 0.87
CA MET A 160 -1.19 6.32 -0.57
C MET A 160 -1.63 7.71 -1.05
N MET A 161 -2.44 8.41 -0.25
CA MET A 161 -2.96 9.74 -0.58
C MET A 161 -1.85 10.79 -0.79
N HIS A 162 -0.69 10.62 -0.13
CA HIS A 162 0.45 11.52 -0.31
C HIS A 162 1.30 11.20 -1.55
N TYR A 163 1.17 9.99 -2.11
CA TYR A 163 1.91 9.54 -3.29
C TYR A 163 1.09 9.57 -4.58
N THR A 164 -0.20 9.91 -4.47
CA THR A 164 -1.15 10.07 -5.57
C THR A 164 -1.83 11.43 -5.44
N SER A 165 -1.07 12.43 -4.96
CA SER A 165 -1.58 13.74 -4.55
C SER A 165 -1.84 14.66 -5.74
N THR A 166 -1.14 14.45 -6.85
CA THR A 166 -1.39 15.10 -8.15
C THR A 166 -1.96 14.10 -9.17
N GLN A 167 -2.51 14.60 -10.26
CA GLN A 167 -2.96 13.76 -11.38
C GLN A 167 -1.79 13.05 -12.05
N ASP A 168 -0.67 13.76 -12.26
CA ASP A 168 0.52 13.19 -12.89
C ASP A 168 1.09 12.02 -12.09
N GLU A 169 1.19 12.16 -10.75
CA GLU A 169 1.64 11.07 -9.88
C GLU A 169 0.72 9.84 -9.96
N LEU A 170 -0.59 10.06 -10.03
CA LEU A 170 -1.57 8.99 -10.15
C LEU A 170 -1.45 8.27 -11.50
N LEU A 171 -1.31 9.02 -12.60
CA LEU A 171 -1.16 8.46 -13.94
C LEU A 171 0.18 7.73 -14.12
N GLU A 172 1.27 8.27 -13.58
CA GLU A 172 2.57 7.60 -13.55
C GLU A 172 2.47 6.26 -12.82
N THR A 173 1.85 6.26 -11.64
CA THR A 173 1.69 5.05 -10.84
C THR A 173 0.78 4.03 -11.53
N ALA A 174 -0.31 4.48 -12.14
CA ALA A 174 -1.26 3.61 -12.83
C ALA A 174 -0.72 3.06 -14.16
N GLY A 175 0.17 3.78 -14.84
CA GLY A 175 0.81 3.32 -16.08
C GLY A 175 1.86 2.22 -15.87
N GLU A 176 2.35 2.06 -14.65
CA GLU A 176 3.28 0.98 -14.27
C GLU A 176 2.59 -0.31 -13.80
N VAL A 177 1.26 -0.31 -13.72
CA VAL A 177 0.39 -1.41 -13.25
C VAL A 177 -0.31 -2.06 -14.43
#